data_AF-A0A7K1GH20-F1
#
_entry.id   AF-A0A7K1GH20-F1
#
_cell.length_a   1.000
_cell.length_b   1.000
_cell.length_c   1.000
_cell.angle_alpha   90.00
_cell.angle_beta   90.00
_cell.angle_gamma   90.00
#
_symmetry.space_group_name_H-M   'P 1'
#
loop_
_entity.id
_entity.type
_entity.pdbx_description
1 polymer ?
#
loop_
_entity_poly.entity_id
_entity_poly.type
_entity_poly.pdbx_seq_one_letter_code
_entity_poly.pdbx_strand_id
1 'polypeptide(L)' 'MKTSKRRLIPAIIIFLIGLAFTIIGTLFKIQHWTFASELFTIGNLFMVIGIVVTILILLRIYRTKP' A
#
# COMPACT_ATOMS: atom_id res chain seq x y z
N MET A 1 -26.07 -4.60 1.34
CA MET A 1 -24.92 -4.73 0.40
C MET A 1 -24.18 -3.41 0.07
N LYS A 2 -24.34 -2.30 0.82
CA LYS A 2 -23.57 -1.04 0.60
C LYS A 2 -22.38 -0.86 1.56
N THR A 3 -22.34 -1.60 2.65
CA THR A 3 -21.38 -1.44 3.77
C THR A 3 -19.99 -2.03 3.49
N SER A 4 -19.86 -3.06 2.64
CA SER A 4 -18.57 -3.71 2.37
C SER A 4 -17.62 -2.84 1.53
N LYS A 5 -18.14 -2.07 0.56
CA LYS A 5 -17.32 -1.17 -0.28
C LYS A 5 -16.64 -0.07 0.54
N ARG A 6 -17.29 0.45 1.59
CA ARG A 6 -16.71 1.48 2.47
C ARG A 6 -15.46 1.02 3.23
N ARG A 7 -15.31 -0.29 3.47
CA ARG A 7 -14.12 -0.86 4.13
C ARG A 7 -12.92 -1.03 3.19
N LEU A 8 -13.15 -1.03 1.87
CA LEU A 8 -12.09 -1.12 0.86
C LEU A 8 -11.45 0.24 0.54
N ILE A 9 -12.19 1.34 0.73
CA ILE A 9 -11.71 2.70 0.51
C ILE A 9 -10.42 3.01 1.30
N PRO A 10 -10.34 2.78 2.63
CA PRO A 10 -9.11 3.05 3.37
C PRO A 10 -7.95 2.16 2.92
N ALA A 11 -8.22 0.91 2.53
CA ALA A 11 -7.19 -0.01 2.03
C ALA A 11 -6.59 0.46 0.71
N ILE A 12 -7.42 0.94 -0.22
CA ILE A 12 -6.99 1.53 -1.49
C ILE A 12 -6.19 2.82 -1.26
N ILE A 13 -6.59 3.67 -0.31
CA ILE A 13 -5.85 4.89 0.03
C ILE A 13 -4.45 4.55 0.54
N ILE A 14 -4.33 3.58 1.45
CA ILE A 14 -3.03 3.12 1.96
C ILE A 14 -2.17 2.56 0.81
N PHE A 15 -2.77 1.80 -0.11
CA PHE A 15 -2.07 1.28 -1.28
C PHE A 15 -1.54 2.40 -2.20
N LEU A 16 -2.36 3.41 -2.51
CA LEU A 16 -1.95 4.54 -3.35
C LEU A 16 -0.86 5.39 -2.70
N ILE A 17 -0.89 5.54 -1.37
CA ILE A 17 0.18 6.20 -0.62
C ILE A 17 1.48 5.40 -0.74
N GLY A 18 1.44 4.08 -0.53
CA GLY A 18 2.62 3.21 -0.70
C GLY A 18 3.20 3.24 -2.11
N LEU A 19 2.34 3.30 -3.14
CA LEU A 19 2.74 3.47 -4.54
C LEU A 19 3.47 4.81 -4.75
N ALA A 20 2.92 5.91 -4.25
CA ALA A 20 3.53 7.23 -4.36
C ALA A 20 4.92 7.28 -3.69
N PHE A 21 5.06 6.75 -2.48
CA PHE A 21 6.35 6.66 -1.80
C PHE A 21 7.36 5.78 -2.54
N THR A 22 6.91 4.69 -3.17
CA THR A 22 7.77 3.81 -3.98
C THR A 22 8.27 4.52 -5.25
N ILE A 23 7.39 5.26 -5.93
CA ILE A 23 7.78 6.07 -7.10
C ILE A 23 8.80 7.14 -6.70
N ILE A 24 8.53 7.86 -5.61
CA ILE A 24 9.44 8.89 -5.08
C ILE A 24 10.80 8.28 -4.67
N GLY A 25 10.79 7.16 -3.95
CA GLY A 25 12.01 6.46 -3.56
C GLY A 25 12.82 5.96 -4.77
N THR A 26 12.14 5.48 -5.81
CA THR A 26 12.79 5.06 -7.07
C THR A 26 13.42 6.26 -7.78
N LEU A 27 12.71 7.39 -7.83
CA LEU A 27 13.20 8.63 -8.43
C LEU A 27 14.48 9.12 -7.74
N PHE A 28 14.50 9.16 -6.40
CA PHE A 28 15.69 9.53 -5.63
C PHE A 28 16.84 8.54 -5.84
N LYS A 29 16.53 7.25 -6.06
CA LYS A 29 17.55 6.22 -6.31
C LYS A 29 18.22 6.42 -7.66
N ILE A 30 17.47 6.83 -8.67
CA ILE A 30 18.01 7.22 -9.98
C ILE A 30 18.89 8.47 -9.85
N GLN A 31 18.51 9.42 -8.98
CA GLN A 31 19.27 10.65 -8.71
C GLN A 31 20.49 10.47 -7.79
N HIS A 32 20.84 9.24 -7.38
CA HIS A 32 22.00 8.92 -6.53
C HIS A 32 22.01 9.64 -5.18
N TRP A 33 20.83 10.02 -4.69
CA TRP A 33 20.73 10.74 -3.43
C TRP A 33 21.16 9.83 -2.26
N THR A 34 21.95 10.35 -1.32
CA THR A 34 22.58 9.56 -0.23
C THR A 34 21.56 8.75 0.57
N PHE A 35 20.32 9.25 0.71
CA PHE A 35 19.25 8.61 1.47
C PHE A 35 18.19 7.88 0.62
N ALA A 36 18.45 7.72 -0.68
CA ALA A 36 17.47 7.15 -1.61
C ALA A 36 17.14 5.69 -1.30
N SER A 37 18.12 4.92 -0.85
CA SER A 37 17.96 3.51 -0.52
C SER A 37 17.11 3.33 0.73
N GLU A 38 17.30 4.15 1.77
CA GLU A 38 16.46 4.12 2.97
C GLU A 38 15.02 4.55 2.64
N LEU A 39 14.84 5.65 1.90
CA LEU A 39 13.53 6.13 1.46
C LEU A 39 12.78 5.08 0.62
N PHE A 40 13.46 4.42 -0.31
CA PHE A 40 12.88 3.36 -1.12
C PHE A 40 12.52 2.13 -0.30
N THR A 41 13.33 1.77 0.69
CA THR A 41 13.06 0.63 1.59
C THR A 41 11.86 0.92 2.48
N ILE A 42 11.77 2.13 3.04
CA ILE A 42 10.61 2.57 3.84
C ILE A 42 9.34 2.57 2.98
N GLY A 43 9.41 3.12 1.76
CA GLY A 43 8.28 3.12 0.82
C GLY A 43 7.79 1.70 0.49
N ASN A 44 8.71 0.77 0.23
CA ASN A 44 8.37 -0.63 -0.02
C ASN A 44 7.75 -1.32 1.21
N LEU A 45 8.24 -1.04 2.42
CA LEU A 45 7.67 -1.59 3.65
C LEU A 45 6.20 -1.15 3.82
N PHE A 46 5.91 0.13 3.62
CA PHE A 46 4.53 0.62 3.64
C PHE A 46 3.67 -0.01 2.55
N MET A 47 4.23 -0.23 1.35
CA MET A 47 3.51 -0.86 0.24
C MET A 47 3.16 -2.33 0.55
N VAL A 48 4.11 -3.10 1.10
CA VAL A 48 3.87 -4.49 1.52
C VAL A 48 2.81 -4.56 2.62
N ILE A 49 2.90 -3.69 3.63
CA ILE A 49 1.89 -3.62 4.70
C ILE A 49 0.50 -3.30 4.12
N GLY A 50 0.43 -2.31 3.22
CA GLY A 50 -0.81 -1.93 2.54
C GLY A 50 -1.44 -3.07 1.74
N ILE A 51 -0.62 -3.84 1.02
CA ILE A 51 -1.05 -5.02 0.25
C ILE A 51 -1.59 -6.11 1.19
N VAL A 52 -0.83 -6.46 2.24
CA VAL A 52 -1.24 -7.49 3.21
C VAL A 52 -2.55 -7.12 3.89
N VAL A 53 -2.69 -5.88 4.36
CA VAL A 53 -3.94 -5.39 4.98
C VAL A 53 -5.10 -5.44 3.99
N THR A 54 -4.88 -5.02 2.74
CA THR A 54 -5.90 -5.10 1.68
C THR A 54 -6.36 -6.53 1.45
N ILE A 55 -5.42 -7.49 1.34
CA ILE A 55 -5.72 -8.91 1.16
C ILE A 55 -6.51 -9.46 2.35
N LEU A 56 -6.12 -9.15 3.59
CA LEU A 56 -6.83 -9.60 4.78
C LEU A 56 -8.27 -9.06 4.85
N ILE A 57 -8.48 -7.79 4.48
CA ILE A 57 -9.81 -7.20 4.39
C ILE A 57 -10.64 -7.89 3.30
N LEU A 58 -10.04 -8.14 2.13
CA LEU A 58 -10.71 -8.82 1.03
C LEU A 58 -11.10 -10.26 1.39
N LEU A 59 -10.19 -11.00 2.03
CA LEU A 59 -10.44 -12.36 2.53
C LEU A 59 -11.55 -12.38 3.58
N ARG A 60 -11.56 -11.43 4.52
CA ARG A 60 -12.66 -11.29 5.48
C ARG A 60 -13.98 -11.06 4.75
N ILE A 61 -14.03 -10.16 3.77
CA ILE A 61 -15.23 -9.90 2.99
C ILE A 61 -15.70 -11.17 2.24
N TYR A 62 -14.78 -11.88 1.58
CA TYR A 62 -15.10 -13.11 0.84
C TYR A 62 -15.64 -14.20 1.76
N ARG A 63 -15.01 -14.43 2.91
CA ARG A 63 -15.43 -15.44 3.89
C ARG A 63 -16.77 -15.12 4.58
N THR A 64 -17.19 -13.86 4.57
CA THR A 64 -18.50 -13.43 5.11
C THR A 64 -19.63 -13.37 4.08
N LYS A 65 -19.38 -13.71 2.81
CA LYS A 65 -20.49 -13.96 1.87
C LYS A 65 -21.10 -15.34 2.21
N PRO A 66 -22.42 -15.41 2.44
CA PRO A 66 -23.12 -16.69 2.61
C PRO A 66 -23.08 -17.52 1.32
#